data_AF-A0A1D1XZG0-F1
#
_entry.id   AF-A0A1D1XZG0-F1
#
_cell.length_a   1.000
_cell.length_b   1.000
_cell.length_c   1.000
_cell.angle_alpha   90.00
_cell.angle_beta   90.00
_cell.angle_gamma   90.00
#
_symmetry.space_group_name_H-M   'P 1'
#
loop_
_entity.id
_entity.type
_entity.pdbx_description
1 polymer ?
#
loop_
_entity_poly.entity_id
_entity_poly.type
_entity_poly.pdbx_seq_one_letter_code
_entity_poly.pdbx_strand_id
1 'polypeptide(L)'
;GKLADVWSCGVTLYVMLVGAYPFEDQSDPKNFRKTINRIMSVQYRIPEYVHISTDCRELLQRIFVANPSKRITIREIKTHKWFLKNLPRELTETAQAIYYQRNNNAPIYSLQSVDDIMKIVAEARTRPQASRSISGFGWAAEEDDEEEEGKGKPQEVEEEEEEDEYDKRVKEVHASGEFHIS
;
A
#
# COMPACT_ATOMS: atom_id res chain seq x y z
N GLY A 1 -4.08 -10.49 -4.10
CA GLY A 1 -4.01 -11.80 -4.79
C GLY A 1 -5.02 -11.78 -5.91
N LYS A 2 -4.65 -12.15 -7.16
CA LYS A 2 -5.31 -11.67 -8.39
C LYS A 2 -6.85 -11.64 -8.38
N LEU A 3 -7.51 -12.70 -7.88
CA LEU A 3 -8.98 -12.78 -7.82
C LEU A 3 -9.60 -11.93 -6.70
N ALA A 4 -8.89 -11.73 -5.59
CA ALA A 4 -9.28 -10.78 -4.56
C ALA A 4 -9.15 -9.33 -5.07
N ASP A 5 -8.14 -9.05 -5.90
CA ASP A 5 -7.96 -7.71 -6.48
C ASP A 5 -9.12 -7.35 -7.42
N VAL A 6 -9.64 -8.33 -8.18
CA VAL A 6 -10.89 -8.16 -8.97
C VAL A 6 -12.08 -7.77 -8.09
N TRP A 7 -12.22 -8.38 -6.91
CA TRP A 7 -13.27 -8.03 -5.97
C TRP A 7 -13.14 -6.58 -5.52
N SER A 8 -11.94 -6.16 -5.14
CA SER A 8 -11.65 -4.78 -4.76
C SER A 8 -11.95 -3.80 -5.90
N CYS A 9 -11.59 -4.12 -7.15
CA CYS A 9 -11.99 -3.31 -8.32
C CYS A 9 -13.51 -3.19 -8.45
N GLY A 10 -14.26 -4.26 -8.17
CA GLY A 10 -15.72 -4.24 -8.11
C GLY A 10 -16.27 -3.32 -7.03
N VAL A 11 -15.68 -3.35 -5.83
CA VAL A 11 -16.05 -2.43 -4.74
C VAL A 11 -15.82 -0.99 -5.15
N THR A 12 -14.65 -0.66 -5.71
CA THR A 12 -14.36 0.70 -6.21
C THR A 12 -15.33 1.11 -7.30
N LEU A 13 -15.62 0.24 -8.27
CA LEU A 13 -16.61 0.50 -9.31
C LEU A 13 -17.99 0.80 -8.73
N TYR A 14 -18.44 0.00 -7.77
CA TYR A 14 -19.72 0.20 -7.11
C TYR A 14 -19.76 1.56 -6.40
N VAL A 15 -18.72 1.92 -5.65
CA VAL A 15 -18.62 3.22 -4.96
C VAL A 15 -18.65 4.38 -5.95
N MET A 16 -17.97 4.28 -7.09
CA MET A 16 -18.02 5.34 -8.13
C MET A 16 -19.43 5.52 -8.71
N LEU A 17 -20.24 4.46 -8.77
CA LEU A 17 -21.59 4.50 -9.34
C LEU A 17 -22.66 4.92 -8.33
N VAL A 18 -22.53 4.47 -7.07
CA VAL A 18 -23.58 4.61 -6.04
C VAL A 18 -23.22 5.66 -4.98
N GLY A 19 -21.93 5.95 -4.78
CA GLY A 19 -21.45 6.87 -3.74
C GLY A 19 -21.38 6.28 -2.34
N ALA A 20 -21.60 4.96 -2.19
CA ALA A 20 -21.55 4.24 -0.92
C ALA A 20 -20.96 2.84 -1.09
N TYR A 21 -20.48 2.23 -0.01
CA TYR A 21 -19.95 0.87 -0.05
C TYR A 21 -21.06 -0.19 -0.23
N PRO A 22 -20.83 -1.25 -1.03
CA PRO A 22 -21.87 -2.23 -1.39
C PRO A 22 -22.39 -3.08 -0.23
N PHE A 23 -21.55 -3.34 0.78
CA PHE A 23 -21.86 -4.28 1.87
C PHE A 23 -22.01 -3.58 3.23
N GLU A 24 -21.72 -2.28 3.32
CA GLU A 24 -21.81 -1.52 4.54
C GLU A 24 -23.26 -1.12 4.86
N ASP A 25 -23.57 -0.97 6.13
CA ASP A 25 -24.87 -0.47 6.56
C ASP A 25 -24.85 1.04 6.73
N GLN A 26 -25.60 1.77 5.90
CA GLN A 26 -25.59 3.23 5.92
C GLN A 26 -26.11 3.81 7.26
N SER A 27 -26.98 3.08 7.97
CA SER A 27 -27.46 3.48 9.30
C SER A 27 -26.49 3.14 10.44
N ASP A 28 -25.59 2.17 10.24
CA ASP A 28 -24.64 1.72 11.26
C ASP A 28 -23.30 1.28 10.61
N PRO A 29 -22.49 2.24 10.11
CA PRO A 29 -21.23 1.96 9.43
C PRO A 29 -20.21 1.18 10.26
N LYS A 30 -20.26 1.34 11.59
CA LYS A 30 -19.32 0.72 12.53
C LYS A 30 -19.63 -0.76 12.80
N ASN A 31 -20.74 -1.28 12.24
CA ASN A 31 -21.15 -2.66 12.41
C ASN A 31 -20.41 -3.60 11.46
N PHE A 32 -19.12 -3.81 11.72
CA PHE A 32 -18.27 -4.69 10.90
C PHE A 32 -18.83 -6.12 10.82
N ARG A 33 -19.48 -6.61 11.88
CA ARG A 33 -20.10 -7.95 11.88
C ARG A 33 -21.21 -8.05 10.82
N LYS A 34 -22.07 -7.03 10.70
CA LYS A 34 -23.11 -6.97 9.67
C LYS A 34 -22.50 -6.85 8.27
N THR A 35 -21.47 -6.04 8.11
CA THR A 35 -20.73 -5.89 6.84
C THR A 35 -20.10 -7.20 6.40
N ILE A 36 -19.41 -7.92 7.29
CA ILE A 36 -18.79 -9.22 7.01
C ILE A 36 -19.85 -10.24 6.59
N ASN A 37 -20.98 -10.31 7.30
CA ASN A 37 -22.07 -11.21 6.95
C ASN A 37 -22.62 -10.93 5.54
N ARG A 38 -22.75 -9.65 5.16
CA ARG A 38 -23.17 -9.24 3.82
C ARG A 38 -22.13 -9.58 2.75
N ILE A 39 -20.83 -9.44 3.05
CA ILE A 39 -19.75 -9.86 2.14
C ILE A 39 -19.82 -11.37 1.88
N MET A 40 -19.90 -12.18 2.94
CA MET A 40 -19.93 -13.65 2.85
C MET A 40 -21.15 -14.17 2.09
N SER A 41 -22.29 -13.49 2.21
CA SER A 41 -23.53 -13.82 1.51
C SER A 41 -23.73 -13.07 0.19
N VAL A 42 -22.77 -12.22 -0.20
CA VAL A 42 -22.82 -11.36 -1.40
C VAL A 42 -24.10 -10.52 -1.46
N GLN A 43 -24.50 -9.96 -0.33
CA GLN A 43 -25.69 -9.13 -0.22
C GLN A 43 -25.36 -7.66 -0.44
N TYR A 44 -25.57 -7.19 -1.66
CA TYR A 44 -25.52 -5.78 -2.03
C TYR A 44 -26.76 -5.40 -2.86
N ARG A 45 -27.12 -4.12 -2.92
CA ARG A 45 -28.26 -3.63 -3.72
C ARG A 45 -27.96 -2.27 -4.30
N ILE A 46 -28.10 -2.15 -5.62
CA ILE A 46 -28.05 -0.85 -6.31
C ILE A 46 -29.38 -0.13 -6.06
N PRO A 47 -29.39 1.07 -5.45
CA PRO A 47 -30.62 1.81 -5.19
C PRO A 47 -31.37 2.18 -6.48
N GLU A 48 -32.70 2.30 -6.41
CA GLU A 48 -33.56 2.56 -7.58
C GLU A 48 -33.30 3.93 -8.24
N TYR A 49 -32.88 4.91 -7.45
CA TYR A 49 -32.50 6.23 -7.95
C TYR A 49 -31.19 6.23 -8.75
N VAL A 50 -30.39 5.15 -8.68
CA VAL A 50 -29.14 5.02 -9.43
C VAL A 50 -29.40 4.26 -10.72
N HIS A 51 -29.40 4.99 -11.83
CA HIS A 51 -29.56 4.40 -13.16
C HIS A 51 -28.21 3.95 -13.74
N ILE A 52 -28.01 2.64 -13.83
CA ILE A 52 -26.87 2.03 -14.54
C ILE A 52 -27.34 1.16 -15.69
N SER A 53 -26.50 1.00 -16.72
CA SER A 53 -26.82 0.13 -17.85
C SER A 53 -26.89 -1.34 -17.44
N THR A 54 -27.62 -2.14 -18.22
CA THR A 54 -27.72 -3.59 -18.02
C THR A 54 -26.34 -4.26 -18.04
N ASP A 55 -25.46 -3.87 -18.97
CA ASP A 55 -24.10 -4.41 -19.05
C ASP A 55 -23.28 -4.09 -17.78
N CYS A 56 -23.50 -2.93 -17.16
CA CYS A 56 -22.80 -2.57 -15.92
C CYS A 56 -23.24 -3.47 -14.77
N ARG A 57 -24.55 -3.72 -14.67
CA ARG A 57 -25.14 -4.60 -13.67
C ARG A 57 -24.66 -6.04 -13.84
N GLU A 58 -24.59 -6.54 -15.08
CA GLU A 58 -24.04 -7.86 -15.39
C GLU A 58 -22.57 -7.96 -14.94
N LEU A 59 -21.75 -6.93 -15.24
CA LEU A 59 -20.35 -6.92 -14.82
C LEU A 59 -20.20 -7.01 -13.30
N LEU A 60 -20.94 -6.19 -12.54
CA LEU A 60 -20.92 -6.23 -11.07
C LEU A 60 -21.36 -7.58 -10.52
N GLN A 61 -22.39 -8.21 -11.11
CA GLN A 61 -22.85 -9.55 -10.73
C GLN A 61 -21.78 -10.62 -10.96
N ARG A 62 -20.97 -10.50 -12.02
CA ARG A 62 -19.87 -11.45 -12.30
C ARG A 62 -18.60 -11.19 -11.48
N ILE A 63 -18.41 -9.96 -10.98
CA ILE A 63 -17.35 -9.61 -10.03
C ILE A 63 -17.69 -10.05 -8.61
N PHE A 64 -18.90 -9.73 -8.13
CA PHE A 64 -19.37 -10.10 -6.81
C PHE A 64 -19.90 -11.55 -6.80
N VAL A 65 -18.96 -12.49 -6.92
CA VAL A 65 -19.19 -13.93 -6.79
C VAL A 65 -18.38 -14.44 -5.61
N ALA A 66 -19.04 -15.11 -4.65
CA ALA A 66 -18.40 -15.61 -3.44
C ALA A 66 -17.27 -16.60 -3.74
N ASN A 67 -17.52 -17.56 -4.64
CA ASN A 67 -16.51 -18.53 -5.08
C ASN A 67 -15.49 -17.85 -6.02
N PRO A 68 -14.21 -17.71 -5.62
CA PRO A 68 -13.21 -17.03 -6.44
C PRO A 68 -12.98 -17.71 -7.79
N SER A 69 -13.07 -19.04 -7.87
CA SER A 69 -12.85 -19.79 -9.12
C SER A 69 -13.95 -19.57 -10.17
N LYS A 70 -15.13 -19.08 -9.75
CA LYS A 70 -16.24 -18.71 -10.64
C LYS A 70 -16.29 -17.21 -10.92
N ARG A 71 -15.47 -16.42 -10.22
CA ARG A 71 -15.41 -14.96 -10.38
C ARG A 71 -14.79 -14.62 -11.72
N ILE A 72 -15.33 -13.59 -12.38
CA ILE A 72 -14.76 -13.08 -13.62
C ILE A 72 -13.29 -12.68 -13.42
N THR A 73 -12.46 -12.98 -14.41
CA THR A 73 -11.03 -12.62 -14.42
C THR A 73 -10.82 -11.25 -15.06
N ILE A 74 -9.69 -10.59 -14.78
CA ILE A 74 -9.32 -9.32 -15.45
C ILE A 74 -9.35 -9.45 -16.98
N ARG A 75 -8.89 -10.58 -17.53
CA ARG A 75 -8.92 -10.84 -18.98
C ARG A 75 -10.35 -10.80 -19.54
N GLU A 76 -11.30 -11.42 -18.83
CA GLU A 76 -12.71 -11.41 -19.23
C GLU A 76 -13.37 -10.04 -19.00
N ILE A 77 -12.95 -9.28 -17.99
CA ILE A 77 -13.40 -7.89 -17.79
C ILE A 77 -12.96 -7.02 -18.98
N LYS A 78 -11.71 -7.16 -19.44
CA LYS A 78 -11.18 -6.38 -20.57
C LYS A 78 -11.92 -6.63 -21.89
N THR A 79 -12.60 -7.78 -22.02
CA THR A 79 -13.44 -8.12 -23.17
C THR A 79 -14.93 -7.89 -22.92
N HIS A 80 -15.31 -7.44 -21.73
CA HIS A 80 -16.71 -7.21 -21.36
C HIS A 80 -17.29 -6.00 -22.09
N LYS A 81 -18.53 -6.10 -22.57
CA LYS A 81 -19.22 -5.04 -23.33
C LYS A 81 -19.20 -3.69 -22.63
N TRP A 82 -19.45 -3.69 -21.32
CA TRP A 82 -19.41 -2.48 -20.50
C TRP A 82 -18.02 -1.82 -20.48
N PHE A 83 -16.95 -2.61 -20.36
CA PHE A 83 -15.57 -2.12 -20.29
C PHE A 83 -15.10 -1.55 -21.63
N LEU A 84 -15.51 -2.18 -22.74
CA LEU A 84 -15.14 -1.76 -24.09
C LEU A 84 -15.89 -0.51 -24.56
N LYS A 85 -17.03 -0.19 -23.94
CA LYS A 85 -17.86 0.95 -24.34
C LYS A 85 -17.12 2.26 -24.03
N ASN A 86 -16.84 3.03 -25.09
CA ASN A 86 -16.11 4.30 -25.02
C ASN A 86 -14.71 4.18 -24.38
N LEU A 87 -14.07 3.02 -24.50
CA LEU A 87 -12.71 2.84 -23.99
C LEU A 87 -11.74 3.74 -24.79
N PRO A 88 -10.99 4.65 -24.13
CA PRO A 88 -9.98 5.48 -24.79
C PRO A 88 -8.96 4.62 -25.54
N ARG A 89 -8.51 5.10 -26.71
CA ARG A 89 -7.61 4.34 -27.59
C ARG A 89 -6.29 4.02 -26.91
N GLU A 90 -5.84 4.88 -26.00
CA GLU A 90 -4.61 4.73 -25.22
C GLU A 90 -4.67 3.54 -24.25
N LEU A 91 -5.88 3.13 -23.87
CA LEU A 91 -6.14 2.03 -22.94
C LEU A 91 -6.47 0.71 -23.66
N THR A 92 -6.47 0.68 -24.99
CA THR A 92 -6.67 -0.58 -25.73
C THR A 92 -5.48 -1.50 -25.56
N GLU A 93 -5.70 -2.81 -25.72
CA GLU A 93 -4.62 -3.80 -25.59
C GLU A 93 -3.46 -3.54 -26.56
N THR A 94 -3.77 -3.04 -27.75
CA THR A 94 -2.77 -2.66 -28.75
C THR A 94 -1.90 -1.49 -28.31
N ALA A 95 -2.48 -0.46 -27.70
CA ALA A 95 -1.72 0.66 -27.15
C ALA A 95 -0.90 0.20 -25.92
N GLN A 96 -1.52 -0.57 -25.02
CA GLN A 96 -0.87 -1.16 -23.85
C GLN A 96 0.29 -2.10 -24.20
N ALA A 97 0.19 -2.86 -25.30
CA ALA A 97 1.25 -3.75 -25.74
C ALA A 97 2.56 -3.02 -26.03
N ILE A 98 2.49 -1.77 -26.51
CA ILE A 98 3.66 -0.90 -26.73
C ILE A 98 4.34 -0.58 -25.39
N TYR A 99 3.56 -0.39 -24.31
CA TYR A 99 4.11 -0.15 -22.97
C TYR A 99 4.87 -1.37 -22.43
N TYR A 100 4.38 -2.59 -22.67
CA TYR A 100 5.01 -3.82 -22.18
C TYR A 100 6.11 -4.36 -23.11
N GLN A 101 6.07 -4.06 -24.42
CA GLN A 101 7.10 -4.48 -25.38
C GLN A 101 8.38 -3.65 -25.29
N ARG A 102 8.31 -2.42 -24.78
CA ARG A 102 9.45 -1.51 -24.71
C ARG A 102 10.43 -1.86 -23.59
N ASN A 103 10.63 -3.14 -23.21
CA ASN A 103 11.60 -3.40 -22.16
C ASN A 103 12.39 -4.71 -22.09
N ASN A 104 13.62 -4.64 -22.62
CA ASN A 104 14.81 -5.16 -21.96
C ASN A 104 15.69 -4.05 -21.31
N ASN A 105 15.38 -2.73 -21.41
CA ASN A 105 16.38 -1.68 -21.04
C ASN A 105 15.96 -0.41 -20.24
N ALA A 106 14.70 0.03 -20.16
CA ALA A 106 14.19 1.05 -19.22
C ALA A 106 12.64 1.05 -19.05
N PRO A 107 12.08 0.81 -17.85
CA PRO A 107 10.62 0.82 -17.67
C PRO A 107 10.05 2.24 -17.73
N ILE A 108 8.92 2.43 -18.39
CA ILE A 108 8.31 3.76 -18.67
C ILE A 108 8.00 4.58 -17.40
N TYR A 109 7.90 3.94 -16.22
CA TYR A 109 7.68 4.64 -14.94
C TYR A 109 8.94 5.27 -14.34
N SER A 110 10.13 4.97 -14.86
CA SER A 110 11.38 5.57 -14.42
C SER A 110 12.33 5.75 -15.59
N LEU A 111 12.75 6.99 -15.86
CA LEU A 111 13.81 7.28 -16.83
C LEU A 111 15.17 6.73 -16.38
N GLN A 112 15.29 6.26 -15.13
CA GLN A 112 16.52 5.68 -14.61
C GLN A 112 16.62 4.21 -15.03
N SER A 113 17.82 3.82 -15.48
CA SER A 113 18.12 2.41 -15.71
C SER A 113 18.09 1.65 -14.37
N VAL A 114 17.94 0.32 -14.43
CA VAL A 114 18.01 -0.51 -13.21
C VAL A 114 19.36 -0.33 -12.51
N ASP A 115 20.44 -0.15 -13.27
CA ASP A 115 21.78 0.07 -12.74
C ASP A 115 21.89 1.40 -12.00
N ASP A 116 21.29 2.48 -12.53
CA ASP A 116 21.25 3.78 -11.87
C ASP A 116 20.47 3.73 -10.55
N ILE A 117 19.32 3.03 -10.55
CA ILE A 117 18.51 2.83 -9.33
C ILE A 117 19.33 2.09 -8.28
N MET A 118 20.01 1.00 -8.67
CA MET A 118 20.83 0.21 -7.74
C MET A 118 22.04 0.99 -7.24
N LYS A 119 22.63 1.86 -8.07
CA LYS A 119 23.71 2.76 -7.67
C LYS A 119 23.26 3.77 -6.61
N ILE A 120 22.10 4.41 -6.81
CA ILE A 120 21.52 5.35 -5.85
C ILE A 120 21.24 4.64 -4.52
N VAL A 121 20.68 3.42 -4.56
CA VAL A 121 20.42 2.63 -3.34
C VAL A 121 21.72 2.26 -2.61
N ALA A 122 22.79 1.94 -3.34
CA ALA A 122 24.10 1.64 -2.75
C ALA A 122 24.76 2.88 -2.13
N GLU A 123 24.67 4.04 -2.79
CA GLU A 123 25.17 5.32 -2.27
C GLU A 123 24.39 5.78 -1.03
N ALA A 124 23.07 5.61 -1.02
CA ALA A 124 22.24 5.97 0.13
C ALA A 124 22.50 5.12 1.39
N ARG A 125 23.20 3.98 1.25
CA ARG A 125 23.61 3.13 2.38
C ARG A 125 24.90 3.59 3.05
N THR A 126 25.68 4.46 2.42
CA THR A 126 26.90 5.01 3.03
C THR A 126 26.56 6.34 3.70
N ARG A 127 27.09 6.55 4.93
CA ARG A 127 26.97 7.87 5.57
C ARG A 127 27.69 8.90 4.69
N PRO A 128 27.14 10.11 4.48
CA PRO A 128 27.86 11.16 3.79
C PRO A 128 29.20 11.38 4.51
N GLN A 129 30.30 11.47 3.76
CA GLN A 129 31.51 12.01 4.34
C GLN A 129 31.19 13.43 4.79
N ALA A 130 31.33 13.70 6.09
CA ALA A 130 31.19 15.05 6.62
C ALA A 130 32.03 15.97 5.73
N SER A 131 31.39 16.92 5.06
CA SER A 131 32.09 17.95 4.31
C SER A 131 33.11 18.54 5.27
N ARG A 132 34.40 18.49 4.89
CA ARG A 132 35.50 19.10 5.63
C ARG A 132 34.99 20.37 6.30
N SER A 133 35.17 20.46 7.62
CA SER A 133 34.73 21.61 8.39
C SER A 133 35.09 22.88 7.62
N ILE A 134 34.08 23.69 7.31
CA ILE A 134 34.33 25.08 6.97
C ILE A 134 34.96 25.66 8.22
N SER A 135 36.27 25.93 8.16
CA SER A 135 37.01 26.67 9.18
C SER A 135 36.28 28.00 9.38
N GLY A 136 35.49 28.11 10.45
CA GLY A 136 34.66 29.28 10.70
C GLY A 136 33.46 29.08 11.63
N PHE A 137 33.04 27.85 11.94
CA PHE A 137 32.05 27.61 13.01
C PHE A 137 32.70 26.80 14.13
N GLY A 138 32.96 27.49 15.24
CA GLY A 138 33.81 27.07 16.34
C GLY A 138 33.21 25.99 17.24
N TRP A 139 33.33 24.74 16.80
CA TRP A 139 33.18 23.56 17.67
C TRP A 139 34.33 22.58 17.50
N ALA A 140 35.54 23.11 17.25
CA ALA A 140 36.77 22.33 17.34
C ALA A 140 37.29 22.44 18.78
N ALA A 141 37.10 21.34 19.51
CA ALA A 141 37.92 20.81 20.60
C ALA A 141 38.61 21.82 21.54
N GLU A 142 38.14 21.88 22.78
CA GLU A 142 39.03 22.13 23.91
C GLU A 142 39.20 20.79 24.65
N GLU A 143 40.44 20.30 24.63
CA GLU A 143 40.95 19.19 25.45
C GLU A 143 41.14 19.67 26.90
N ASP A 144 40.79 18.78 27.83
CA ASP A 144 41.28 18.55 29.19
C ASP A 144 41.80 19.71 30.07
N ASP A 145 41.20 19.90 31.25
CA ASP A 145 41.91 19.88 32.56
C ASP A 145 40.94 20.02 33.76
N GLU A 146 41.44 19.63 34.94
CA GLU A 146 40.83 19.04 36.14
C GLU A 146 39.98 19.93 37.09
N GLU A 147 39.12 19.25 37.89
CA GLU A 147 38.63 19.44 39.30
C GLU A 147 38.56 20.87 39.93
N GLU A 148 37.59 21.33 40.74
CA GLU A 148 36.80 20.72 41.82
C GLU A 148 35.63 21.67 42.30
N GLU A 149 34.66 21.08 43.00
CA GLU A 149 33.66 21.63 43.96
C GLU A 149 32.58 22.71 43.60
N GLY A 150 31.31 22.31 43.79
CA GLY A 150 30.41 23.09 44.65
C GLY A 150 29.05 23.59 44.11
N LYS A 151 28.02 22.76 44.33
CA LYS A 151 26.57 23.10 44.51
C LYS A 151 25.68 23.40 43.29
N GLY A 152 24.76 22.47 43.05
CA GLY A 152 23.41 22.74 42.55
C GLY A 152 22.86 21.64 41.64
N LYS A 153 22.16 20.65 42.20
CA LYS A 153 21.45 19.62 41.40
C LYS A 153 20.36 20.26 40.52
N PRO A 154 20.20 19.77 39.29
CA PRO A 154 18.86 19.49 38.77
C PRO A 154 18.73 18.04 38.30
N GLN A 155 17.64 17.42 38.76
CA GLN A 155 17.02 16.14 38.36
C GLN A 155 17.47 15.54 37.03
N GLU A 156 18.04 14.33 37.11
CA GLU A 156 17.98 13.33 36.05
C GLU A 156 16.51 12.93 35.86
N VAL A 157 15.99 13.16 34.66
CA VAL A 157 14.80 12.46 34.17
C VAL A 157 15.36 11.31 33.35
N GLU A 158 15.47 10.14 33.98
CA GLU A 158 15.58 8.88 33.25
C GLU A 158 14.23 8.66 32.56
N GLU A 159 14.15 8.95 31.26
CA GLU A 159 13.09 8.40 30.43
C GLU A 159 13.44 6.91 30.22
N GLU A 160 12.90 6.05 31.09
CA GLU A 160 12.79 4.63 30.80
C GLU A 160 11.92 4.50 29.53
N GLU A 161 12.55 4.23 28.38
CA GLU A 161 11.83 3.80 27.19
C GLU A 161 11.14 2.47 27.52
N GLU A 162 9.85 2.54 27.80
CA GLU A 162 9.02 1.37 28.10
C GLU A 162 8.94 0.50 26.83
N GLU A 163 9.75 -0.56 26.80
CA GLU A 163 9.82 -1.51 25.70
C GLU A 163 8.46 -2.20 25.57
N ASP A 164 7.76 -1.95 24.45
CA ASP A 164 6.42 -2.46 24.25
C ASP A 164 6.43 -3.99 24.02
N GLU A 165 5.28 -4.65 24.27
CA GLU A 165 5.14 -6.11 24.18
C GLU A 165 5.56 -6.65 22.80
N TYR A 166 5.50 -5.80 21.78
CA TYR A 166 5.93 -6.10 20.43
C TYR A 166 7.44 -6.27 20.34
N ASP A 167 8.23 -5.30 20.83
CA ASP A 167 9.69 -5.37 20.82
C ASP A 167 10.22 -6.57 21.61
N LYS A 168 9.55 -6.90 22.72
CA LYS A 168 9.86 -8.09 23.52
C LYS A 168 9.67 -9.40 22.74
N ARG A 169 8.53 -9.55 22.05
CA ARG A 169 8.27 -10.75 21.22
C ARG A 169 9.23 -10.83 20.03
N VAL A 170 9.56 -9.70 19.42
CA VAL A 170 10.49 -9.65 18.29
C VAL A 170 11.88 -10.14 18.73
N LYS A 171 12.40 -9.66 19.86
CA LYS A 171 13.68 -10.12 20.42
C LYS A 171 13.66 -11.61 20.78
N GLU A 172 12.57 -12.12 21.35
CA GLU A 172 12.42 -13.54 21.67
C GLU A 172 12.44 -14.43 20.42
N VAL A 173 11.78 -14.03 19.33
CA VAL A 173 11.77 -14.76 18.05
C VAL A 173 13.15 -14.72 17.38
N HIS A 174 13.86 -13.59 17.46
CA HIS A 174 15.22 -13.49 16.94
C HIS A 174 16.22 -14.31 17.76
N ALA A 175 16.03 -14.41 19.08
CA ALA A 175 16.89 -15.19 19.97
C ALA A 175 16.63 -16.69 19.91
N SER A 176 15.39 -17.13 19.64
CA SER A 176 15.03 -18.55 19.57
C SER A 176 15.41 -19.22 18.25
N GLY A 177 15.70 -18.45 17.20
CA GLY A 177 16.13 -18.97 15.89
C GLY A 177 15.07 -19.77 15.13
N GLU A 178 13.82 -19.81 15.61
CA GLU A 178 12.72 -20.52 14.95
C GLU A 178 11.96 -19.60 13.99
N PHE A 179 12.40 -19.58 12.73
CA PHE A 179 11.65 -18.99 11.63
C PHE A 179 10.72 -20.06 11.02
N HIS A 180 9.50 -20.21 11.55
CA HIS A 180 8.48 -21.05 10.91
C HIS A 180 7.61 -20.20 9.97
N ILE A 181 7.92 -20.25 8.67
CA ILE A 181 6.99 -19.88 7.61
C ILE A 181 6.16 -21.13 7.28
N SER A 182 4.84 -21.02 7.41
CA SER A 182 3.87 -21.86 6.70
C SER A 182 2.97 -20.97 5.87
#